data_AF-A0A2D8AT07-F1
#
_entry.id   AF-A0A2D8AT07-F1
#
_cell.length_a   1.000
_cell.length_b   1.000
_cell.length_c   1.000
_cell.angle_alpha   90.00
_cell.angle_beta   90.00
_cell.angle_gamma   90.00
#
_symmetry.space_group_name_H-M   'P 1'
#
loop_
_entity.id
_entity.type
_entity.pdbx_description
1 polymer ?
#
loop_
_entity_poly.entity_id
_entity_poly.type
_entity_poly.pdbx_seq_one_letter_code
_entity_poly.pdbx_strand_id
1 'polypeptide(L)'
;MWKPVAIYSAFFALFFVTHIIAAANDMNLLFQLVAGLITVQTMLVGFCLHFLGGDPRTARVPSLGLSAGLGWAYAGMSLDYTIILWVISALVIQYGTEKGLKYGELAQ
;
A
#
# COMPACT_ATOMS: atom_id res chain seq x y z
N MET A 1 -11.51 9.80 -13.07
CA MET A 1 -11.22 9.34 -11.69
C MET A 1 -9.70 9.24 -11.41
N TRP A 2 -8.86 10.07 -12.04
CA TRP A 2 -7.39 9.96 -11.94
C TRP A 2 -6.78 10.81 -10.81
N LYS A 3 -7.47 11.87 -10.37
CA LYS A 3 -7.00 12.75 -9.29
C LYS A 3 -6.68 12.01 -7.98
N PRO A 4 -7.55 11.11 -7.46
CA PRO A 4 -7.26 10.37 -6.23
C PRO A 4 -6.03 9.47 -6.38
N VAL A 5 -5.89 8.82 -7.53
CA VAL A 5 -4.74 7.98 -7.86
C VAL A 5 -3.46 8.81 -7.95
N ALA A 6 -3.50 9.97 -8.61
CA ALA A 6 -2.35 10.88 -8.71
C ALA A 6 -1.90 11.40 -7.34
N ILE A 7 -2.86 11.79 -6.48
CA ILE A 7 -2.57 12.23 -5.11
C ILE A 7 -1.94 11.10 -4.31
N TYR A 8 -2.55 9.90 -4.33
CA TYR A 8 -2.01 8.72 -3.66
C TYR A 8 -0.58 8.42 -4.12
N SER A 9 -0.35 8.36 -5.44
CA SER A 9 0.96 8.10 -6.02
C SER A 9 1.99 9.16 -5.66
N ALA A 10 1.59 10.43 -5.55
CA ALA A 10 2.49 11.50 -5.14
C ALA A 10 2.95 11.33 -3.68
N PHE A 11 2.03 11.01 -2.76
CA PHE A 11 2.38 10.72 -1.37
C PHE A 11 3.24 9.46 -1.24
N PHE A 12 2.90 8.41 -1.99
CA PHE A 12 3.69 7.19 -2.02
C PHE A 12 5.12 7.46 -2.51
N ALA A 13 5.27 8.21 -3.61
CA ALA A 13 6.57 8.60 -4.14
C ALA A 13 7.37 9.46 -3.15
N LEU A 14 6.71 10.40 -2.45
CA LEU A 14 7.35 11.21 -1.43
C LEU A 14 7.90 10.36 -0.28
N PHE A 15 7.12 9.39 0.22
CA PHE A 15 7.60 8.47 1.25
C PHE A 15 8.71 7.57 0.73
N PHE A 16 8.60 7.08 -0.51
CA PHE A 16 9.65 6.26 -1.10
C PHE A 16 10.98 7.02 -1.26
N VAL A 17 10.94 8.28 -1.69
CA VAL A 17 12.13 9.14 -1.75
C VAL A 17 12.68 9.41 -0.35
N THR A 18 11.81 9.69 0.62
CA THR A 18 12.22 9.88 2.02
C THR A 18 12.89 8.63 2.58
N HIS A 19 12.39 7.44 2.24
CA HIS A 19 12.99 6.15 2.61
C HIS A 19 14.40 6.00 2.03
N ILE A 20 14.62 6.36 0.76
CA ILE A 20 15.95 6.32 0.13
C ILE A 20 16.90 7.31 0.81
N ILE A 21 16.45 8.54 1.06
CA ILE A 21 17.27 9.57 1.72
C ILE A 21 17.63 9.13 3.14
N ALA A 22 16.67 8.60 3.90
CA ALA A 22 16.91 8.12 5.25
C ALA A 22 17.92 6.96 5.28
N ALA A 23 17.82 6.02 4.34
CA ALA A 23 18.80 4.94 4.18
C ALA A 23 20.19 5.47 3.81
N ALA A 24 20.27 6.47 2.92
CA ALA A 24 21.54 7.05 2.47
C ALA A 24 22.26 7.90 3.54
N ASN A 25 21.56 8.35 4.58
CA ASN A 25 22.10 9.15 5.68
C ASN A 25 22.18 8.36 7.01
N ASP A 26 22.06 7.03 6.97
CA ASP A 26 22.10 6.14 8.16
C ASP A 26 21.06 6.49 9.24
N MET A 27 19.95 7.12 8.87
CA MET A 27 18.89 7.56 9.78
C MET A 27 17.94 6.39 10.13
N ASN A 28 18.43 5.42 10.89
CA ASN A 28 17.74 4.15 11.19
C ASN A 28 16.28 4.31 11.66
N LEU A 29 16.00 5.25 12.58
CA LEU A 29 14.64 5.46 13.08
C LEU A 29 13.70 5.99 11.98
N LEU A 30 14.16 6.99 11.22
CA LEU A 30 13.37 7.58 10.13
C LEU A 30 13.12 6.55 9.03
N PHE A 31 14.13 5.77 8.67
CA PHE A 31 14.04 4.69 7.71
C PHE A 31 12.94 3.69 8.10
N GLN A 32 12.96 3.20 9.34
CA GLN A 32 11.97 2.23 9.83
C GLN A 32 10.56 2.81 9.87
N LEU A 33 10.40 4.06 10.32
CA LEU A 33 9.11 4.73 10.36
C LEU A 33 8.52 4.88 8.95
N VAL A 34 9.32 5.34 7.99
CA VAL A 34 8.86 5.55 6.61
C VAL A 34 8.58 4.22 5.91
N ALA A 35 9.40 3.19 6.12
CA ALA A 35 9.14 1.84 5.63
C ALA A 35 7.81 1.29 6.18
N GLY A 36 7.53 1.52 7.46
CA GLY A 36 6.23 1.19 8.08
C GLY A 36 5.07 1.94 7.42
N LEU A 37 5.21 3.24 7.18
CA LEU A 37 4.19 4.04 6.51
C LEU A 37 3.91 3.57 5.07
N ILE A 38 4.95 3.25 4.30
CA ILE A 38 4.82 2.69 2.94
C ILE A 38 4.09 1.34 2.98
N THR A 39 4.41 0.52 3.98
CA THR A 39 3.76 -0.79 4.18
C THR A 39 2.27 -0.61 4.45
N VAL A 40 1.91 0.27 5.38
CA VAL A 40 0.50 0.56 5.71
C VAL A 40 -0.23 1.12 4.50
N GLN A 41 0.35 2.10 3.78
CA GLN A 41 -0.26 2.66 2.58
C GLN A 41 -0.51 1.59 1.51
N THR A 42 0.47 0.73 1.27
CA THR A 42 0.36 -0.33 0.28
C THR A 42 -0.72 -1.35 0.65
N MET A 43 -0.76 -1.79 1.91
CA MET A 43 -1.75 -2.76 2.38
C MET A 43 -3.16 -2.16 2.34
N LEU A 44 -3.30 -0.85 2.58
CA LEU A 44 -4.57 -0.14 2.64
C LEU A 44 -4.86 0.71 1.39
N VAL A 45 -4.23 0.42 0.25
CA VAL A 45 -4.34 1.28 -0.95
C VAL A 45 -5.78 1.51 -1.41
N GLY A 46 -6.64 0.48 -1.38
CA GLY A 46 -8.05 0.62 -1.72
C GLY A 46 -8.81 1.54 -0.77
N PHE A 47 -8.46 1.52 0.52
CA PHE A 47 -9.06 2.38 1.54
C PHE A 47 -8.56 3.81 1.40
N CYS A 48 -7.27 4.01 1.14
CA CYS A 48 -6.70 5.33 0.85
C CYS A 48 -7.35 5.97 -0.40
N LEU A 49 -7.56 5.19 -1.46
CA LEU A 49 -8.26 5.68 -2.65
C LEU A 49 -9.71 6.07 -2.35
N HIS A 50 -10.43 5.28 -1.55
CA HIS A 50 -11.78 5.64 -1.11
C HIS A 50 -11.81 6.98 -0.38
N PHE A 51 -10.91 7.17 0.60
CA PHE A 51 -10.84 8.38 1.41
C PHE A 51 -10.53 9.63 0.56
N LEU A 52 -9.80 9.45 -0.54
CA LEU A 52 -9.52 10.50 -1.53
C LEU A 52 -10.66 10.71 -2.55
N GLY A 53 -11.81 10.06 -2.38
CA GLY A 53 -12.97 10.14 -3.29
C GLY A 53 -12.81 9.35 -4.59
N GLY A 54 -11.92 8.36 -4.62
CA GLY A 54 -11.70 7.43 -5.74
C GLY A 54 -12.45 6.12 -5.57
N ASP A 55 -12.57 5.35 -6.67
CA ASP A 55 -13.13 4.00 -6.63
C ASP A 55 -12.06 3.01 -6.11
N PRO A 56 -12.30 2.33 -4.98
CA PRO A 56 -11.40 1.34 -4.40
C PRO A 56 -11.03 0.20 -5.36
N ARG A 57 -11.89 -0.14 -6.33
CA ARG A 57 -11.66 -1.24 -7.27
C ARG A 57 -10.47 -0.99 -8.19
N THR A 58 -10.09 0.28 -8.38
CA THR A 58 -8.91 0.68 -9.13
C THR A 58 -7.62 0.11 -8.50
N ALA A 59 -7.63 -0.15 -7.19
CA ALA A 59 -6.49 -0.70 -6.47
C ALA A 59 -6.31 -2.22 -6.60
N ARG A 60 -7.25 -2.97 -7.20
CA ARG A 60 -7.19 -4.45 -7.25
C ARG A 60 -5.92 -5.01 -7.86
N VAL A 61 -5.46 -4.43 -8.97
CA VAL A 61 -4.24 -4.88 -9.66
C VAL A 61 -2.99 -4.27 -9.01
N PRO A 62 -2.95 -2.96 -8.72
CA PRO A 62 -1.80 -2.35 -8.02
C PRO A 62 -1.50 -2.96 -6.65
N SER A 63 -2.51 -3.30 -5.84
CA SER A 63 -2.31 -3.84 -4.49
C SER A 63 -1.53 -5.15 -4.50
N LEU A 64 -1.75 -6.02 -5.49
CA LEU A 64 -1.03 -7.28 -5.64
C LEU A 64 0.43 -7.07 -5.98
N GLY A 65 0.69 -6.21 -6.98
CA GLY A 65 2.05 -5.89 -7.40
C GLY A 65 2.86 -5.23 -6.28
N LEU A 66 2.27 -4.22 -5.63
CA LEU A 66 2.91 -3.51 -4.52
C LEU A 66 3.14 -4.44 -3.32
N SER A 67 2.19 -5.31 -3.00
CA SER A 67 2.33 -6.28 -1.93
C SER A 67 3.38 -7.35 -2.21
N ALA A 68 3.50 -7.81 -3.45
CA ALA A 68 4.56 -8.74 -3.84
C ALA A 68 5.93 -8.06 -3.70
N GLY A 69 6.05 -6.80 -4.13
CA GLY A 69 7.25 -5.99 -3.95
C GLY A 69 7.62 -5.79 -2.49
N LEU A 70 6.64 -5.50 -1.62
CA LEU A 70 6.85 -5.43 -0.17
C LEU A 70 7.34 -6.76 0.40
N GLY A 71 6.68 -7.86 0.05
CA GLY A 71 7.08 -9.18 0.53
C GLY A 71 8.51 -9.52 0.13
N TRP A 72 8.89 -9.19 -1.10
CA TRP A 72 10.26 -9.37 -1.58
C TRP A 72 11.26 -8.48 -0.83
N ALA A 73 10.91 -7.22 -0.56
CA ALA A 73 11.74 -6.30 0.21
C ALA A 73 11.97 -6.80 1.65
N TYR A 74 10.91 -7.27 2.32
CA TYR A 74 10.99 -7.83 3.68
C TYR A 74 11.65 -9.22 3.73
N ALA A 75 11.64 -9.97 2.63
CA ALA A 75 12.37 -11.23 2.47
C ALA A 75 13.87 -11.03 2.14
N GLY A 76 14.41 -9.82 2.34
CA GLY A 76 15.81 -9.52 2.04
C GLY A 76 16.14 -9.61 0.56
N MET A 77 15.19 -9.27 -0.31
CA MET A 77 15.33 -9.29 -1.77
C MET A 77 15.60 -10.69 -2.35
N SER A 78 15.11 -11.72 -1.66
CA SER A 78 15.18 -13.12 -2.10
C SER A 78 13.79 -13.66 -2.47
N LEU A 79 13.75 -14.71 -3.30
CA LEU A 79 12.50 -15.42 -3.58
C LEU A 79 12.17 -16.32 -2.40
N ASP A 80 11.23 -15.86 -1.57
CA ASP A 80 10.79 -16.56 -0.36
C ASP A 80 9.27 -16.76 -0.37
N TYR A 81 8.79 -17.84 0.26
CA TYR A 81 7.37 -18.19 0.33
C TYR A 81 6.56 -17.15 1.13
N THR A 82 7.19 -16.37 2.00
CA THR A 82 6.56 -15.25 2.72
C THR A 82 5.98 -14.20 1.78
N ILE A 83 6.52 -14.03 0.55
CA ILE A 83 5.96 -13.13 -0.47
C ILE A 83 4.49 -13.47 -0.76
N ILE A 84 4.15 -14.76 -0.79
CA ILE A 84 2.78 -15.23 -1.02
C ILE A 84 1.88 -14.79 0.14
N LEU A 85 2.36 -14.85 1.39
CA LEU A 85 1.60 -14.41 2.57
C LEU A 85 1.27 -12.92 2.49
N TRP A 86 2.22 -12.10 2.05
CA TRP A 86 1.98 -10.67 1.81
C TRP A 86 0.86 -10.47 0.78
N VAL A 87 0.96 -11.11 -0.39
CA VAL A 87 -0.03 -10.98 -1.47
C VAL A 87 -1.42 -11.44 -1.02
N ILE A 88 -1.52 -12.57 -0.32
CA ILE A 88 -2.79 -13.05 0.25
C ILE A 88 -3.35 -12.05 1.27
N SER A 89 -2.50 -11.45 2.11
CA SER A 89 -2.92 -10.45 3.09
C SER A 89 -3.50 -9.21 2.38
N ALA A 90 -2.82 -8.70 1.36
CA ALA A 90 -3.31 -7.59 0.56
C ALA A 90 -4.62 -7.92 -0.18
N LEU A 91 -4.78 -9.15 -0.68
CA LEU A 91 -6.03 -9.63 -1.28
C LEU A 91 -7.19 -9.58 -0.28
N VAL A 92 -6.99 -10.13 0.92
CA VAL A 92 -8.03 -10.15 1.97
C VAL A 92 -8.40 -8.73 2.38
N ILE A 93 -7.42 -7.85 2.56
CA ILE A 93 -7.65 -6.45 2.94
C ILE A 93 -8.38 -5.69 1.84
N GLN A 94 -7.96 -5.83 0.58
CA GLN A 94 -8.60 -5.18 -0.56
C GLN A 94 -10.05 -5.66 -0.73
N TYR A 95 -10.27 -6.98 -0.63
CA TYR A 95 -11.62 -7.55 -0.70
C TYR A 95 -12.50 -7.07 0.45
N GLY A 96 -11.97 -7.06 1.68
CA GLY A 96 -12.65 -6.54 2.86
C GLY A 96 -12.99 -5.06 2.72
N THR A 97 -12.08 -4.26 2.16
CA THR A 97 -12.30 -2.83 1.87
C THR A 97 -13.44 -2.64 0.89
N GLU A 98 -13.44 -3.36 -0.24
CA GLU A 98 -14.50 -3.25 -1.24
C GLU A 98 -15.87 -3.67 -0.70
N LYS A 99 -15.92 -4.73 0.12
CA LYS A 99 -17.18 -5.20 0.71
C LYS A 99 -17.65 -4.31 1.84
N GLY A 100 -16.77 -3.95 2.77
CA GLY A 100 -17.09 -3.10 3.92
C GLY A 100 -17.61 -1.73 3.49
N LEU A 101 -16.97 -1.11 2.49
CA LEU A 101 -17.40 0.19 1.98
C LEU A 101 -18.71 0.10 1.17
N LYS A 102 -18.97 -1.01 0.47
CA LYS A 102 -20.23 -1.22 -0.26
C LYS A 102 -21.46 -1.26 0.65
N TYR A 103 -21.32 -1.73 1.90
CA TYR A 103 -22.42 -1.73 2.87
C TYR A 103 -22.65 -0.37 3.53
N GLY A 104 -21.69 0.56 3.47
CA GLY A 104 -21.86 1.94 3.96
C GLY A 104 -22.81 2.77 3.09
N GLU A 105 -22.83 2.54 1.78
CA GLU A 105 -23.74 3.22 0.84
C GLU A 105 -25.20 2.72 0.91
N LEU A 106 -25.44 1.52 1.46
CA LEU A 106 -26.79 0.97 1.66
C LEU A 106 -27.45 1.44 2.97
N ALA A 107 -26.70 2.14 3.83
CA ALA A 107 -27.15 2.65 5.13
C ALA A 107 -27.44 4.16 5.12
N GLN A 108 -27.34 4.83 3.96
CA GLN A 108 -27.76 6.21 3.72
C GLN A 108 -29.00 6.25 2.82
#